data_AF-A0A238YHM0-F1
#
_entry.id   AF-A0A238YHM0-F1
#
_cell.length_a   1.000
_cell.length_b   1.000
_cell.length_c   1.000
_cell.angle_alpha   90.00
_cell.angle_beta   90.00
_cell.angle_gamma   90.00
#
_symmetry.space_group_name_H-M   'P 1'
#
loop_
_entity.id
_entity.type
_entity.pdbx_description
1 polymer ?
#
loop_
_entity_poly.entity_id
_entity_poly.type
_entity_poly.pdbx_seq_one_letter_code
_entity_poly.pdbx_strand_id
1 'polypeptide(L)'
;MQAEQVTGPVTHHGEGPVWSSRWGGLRWVDMLAGDVLTLAGDGAVSRRHVGTVAAAVRPRRDGGAVLAVERGFALEHPDGTLTALDPVWTDDRIRMNEGGCDPDGRFWCGSMAYDQTPGAAAMYRLDPDGSVRMAFDGVTVSNGLEWSPDGSLAYYNDTPTHRVDVFDYDRDAGLTARRPFVTLPDDGNPDGLTVDADGGVWVALYGGGAVHRYDSDGRLDAVIEIPTGQVTACTFGGAELDQLFVTTSRQGLEPDEDPLAGSLFRAVPGVRGLPVREFAG
;
A
#
# COMPACT_ATOMS: atom_id res chain seq x y z
N MET A 1 8.54 4.44 19.65
CA MET A 1 9.90 4.85 19.15
C MET A 1 9.69 5.83 18.01
N GLN A 2 10.60 6.79 17.77
CA GLN A 2 10.40 7.80 16.73
C GLN A 2 11.11 7.43 15.42
N ALA A 3 10.47 7.66 14.27
CA ALA A 3 11.07 7.46 12.96
C ALA A 3 11.97 8.63 12.54
N GLU A 4 12.99 8.32 11.74
CA GLU A 4 13.91 9.29 11.14
C GLU A 4 13.39 9.73 9.77
N GLN A 5 13.51 11.02 9.45
CA GLN A 5 13.19 11.55 8.13
C GLN A 5 14.27 11.12 7.12
N VAL A 6 13.86 10.52 5.99
CA VAL A 6 14.75 10.08 4.91
C VAL A 6 14.85 11.14 3.81
N THR A 7 13.74 11.80 3.50
CA THR A 7 13.68 12.84 2.46
C THR A 7 12.96 14.08 3.00
N GLY A 8 13.20 15.24 2.38
CA GLY A 8 12.24 16.35 2.49
C GLY A 8 10.86 16.00 1.89
N PRO A 9 9.89 16.93 1.91
CA PRO A 9 8.59 16.72 1.29
C PRO A 9 8.71 16.58 -0.23
N VAL A 10 8.63 15.34 -0.74
CA VAL A 10 8.83 15.02 -2.17
C VAL A 10 7.55 14.53 -2.85
N THR A 11 6.48 14.34 -2.10
CA THR A 11 5.16 13.91 -2.59
C THR A 11 4.05 14.83 -2.08
N HIS A 12 2.97 14.97 -2.85
CA HIS A 12 1.73 15.55 -2.35
C HIS A 12 0.87 14.49 -1.65
N HIS A 13 0.75 13.29 -2.23
CA HIS A 13 0.05 12.17 -1.62
C HIS A 13 0.90 10.91 -1.80
N GLY A 14 1.91 10.78 -0.93
CA GLY A 14 2.84 9.67 -0.92
C GLY A 14 2.14 8.40 -0.46
N GLU A 15 2.20 7.34 -1.25
CA GLU A 15 1.42 6.11 -0.99
C GLU A 15 2.16 4.83 -1.42
N GLY A 16 1.61 3.69 -1.01
CA GLY A 16 1.98 2.37 -1.53
C GLY A 16 3.48 2.06 -1.61
N PRO A 17 4.29 2.32 -0.56
CA PRO A 17 5.72 2.04 -0.58
C PRO A 17 5.98 0.54 -0.72
N VAL A 18 7.03 0.20 -1.46
CA VAL A 18 7.43 -1.19 -1.71
C VAL A 18 8.94 -1.28 -1.90
N TRP A 19 9.55 -2.17 -1.13
CA TRP A 19 10.95 -2.53 -1.29
C TRP A 19 11.10 -3.78 -2.17
N SER A 20 11.99 -3.73 -3.16
CA SER A 20 12.36 -4.90 -3.95
C SER A 20 13.82 -4.84 -4.38
N SER A 21 14.51 -5.97 -4.24
CA SER A 21 15.86 -6.14 -4.77
C SER A 21 15.89 -6.11 -6.30
N ARG A 22 14.77 -6.39 -6.99
CA ARG A 22 14.69 -6.40 -8.46
C ARG A 22 14.90 -5.05 -9.11
N TRP A 23 14.42 -3.98 -8.48
CA TRP A 23 14.67 -2.60 -8.92
C TRP A 23 15.63 -1.85 -7.99
N GLY A 24 16.29 -2.57 -7.07
CA GLY A 24 17.40 -2.05 -6.28
C GLY A 24 17.03 -1.16 -5.10
N GLY A 25 15.82 -1.29 -4.52
CA GLY A 25 15.46 -0.54 -3.32
C GLY A 25 13.98 -0.21 -3.20
N LEU A 26 13.69 1.01 -2.73
CA LEU A 26 12.34 1.48 -2.45
C LEU A 26 11.73 2.20 -3.65
N ARG A 27 10.49 1.84 -3.98
CA ARG A 27 9.57 2.63 -4.80
C ARG A 27 8.32 2.97 -4.00
N TRP A 28 7.67 4.08 -4.33
CA TRP A 28 6.37 4.50 -3.80
C TRP A 28 5.71 5.40 -4.84
N VAL A 29 4.47 5.81 -4.62
CA VAL A 29 3.75 6.68 -5.56
C VAL A 29 3.52 8.07 -4.98
N ASP A 30 3.46 9.09 -5.82
CA ASP A 30 2.74 10.33 -5.53
C ASP A 30 1.41 10.24 -6.28
N MET A 31 0.41 9.72 -5.57
CA MET A 31 -0.73 9.06 -6.19
C MET A 31 -1.50 9.98 -7.13
N LEU A 32 -1.83 11.19 -6.67
CA LEU A 32 -2.62 12.16 -7.45
C LEU A 32 -1.79 12.94 -8.46
N ALA A 33 -0.46 12.87 -8.38
CA ALA A 33 0.44 13.35 -9.44
C ALA A 33 0.63 12.30 -10.55
N GLY A 34 0.26 11.04 -10.28
CA GLY A 34 0.42 9.93 -11.21
C GLY A 34 1.88 9.55 -11.44
N ASP A 35 2.72 9.76 -10.43
CA ASP A 35 4.15 9.49 -10.48
C ASP A 35 4.53 8.28 -9.61
N VAL A 36 5.42 7.44 -10.12
CA VAL A 36 6.17 6.46 -9.32
C VAL A 36 7.53 7.06 -8.98
N LEU A 37 7.88 7.09 -7.70
CA LEU A 37 9.15 7.56 -7.18
C LEU A 37 10.07 6.38 -6.87
N THR A 38 11.37 6.58 -7.03
CA THR A 38 12.42 5.61 -6.67
C THR A 38 13.47 6.29 -5.81
N LEU A 39 13.81 5.68 -4.67
CA LEU A 39 14.92 6.10 -3.82
C LEU A 39 16.19 5.33 -4.22
N ALA A 40 17.19 6.06 -4.70
CA ALA A 40 18.51 5.51 -4.98
C ALA A 40 19.33 5.31 -3.71
N GLY A 41 20.37 4.47 -3.77
CA GLY A 41 21.22 4.15 -2.61
C GLY A 41 22.03 5.34 -2.05
N ASP A 42 22.18 6.41 -2.81
CA ASP A 42 22.79 7.68 -2.37
C ASP A 42 21.77 8.67 -1.78
N GLY A 43 20.49 8.28 -1.69
CA GLY A 43 19.40 9.10 -1.20
C GLY A 43 18.73 9.98 -2.26
N ALA A 44 19.18 9.95 -3.52
CA ALA A 44 18.54 10.68 -4.59
C ALA A 44 17.16 10.11 -4.91
N VAL A 45 16.18 10.99 -5.15
CA VAL A 45 14.83 10.59 -5.53
C VAL A 45 14.62 10.91 -7.02
N SER A 46 14.27 9.90 -7.80
CA SER A 46 13.82 10.06 -9.18
C SER A 46 12.32 9.80 -9.29
N ARG A 47 11.68 10.34 -10.32
CA ARG A 47 10.25 10.17 -10.59
C ARG A 47 10.00 9.75 -12.03
N ARG A 48 8.96 8.95 -12.21
CA ARG A 48 8.46 8.50 -13.50
C ARG A 48 6.95 8.70 -13.54
N HIS A 49 6.49 9.48 -14.51
CA HIS A 49 5.07 9.68 -14.74
C HIS A 49 4.45 8.46 -15.43
N VAL A 50 3.30 7.99 -14.95
CA VAL A 50 2.63 6.77 -15.43
C VAL A 50 1.15 6.95 -15.74
N GLY A 51 0.53 8.07 -15.36
CA GLY A 51 -0.88 8.34 -15.63
C GLY A 51 -1.40 9.53 -14.84
N THR A 52 -2.72 9.68 -14.75
CA THR A 52 -3.38 10.67 -13.88
C THR A 52 -3.33 10.27 -12.41
N VAL A 53 -3.48 8.97 -12.15
CA VAL A 53 -3.33 8.36 -10.83
C VAL A 53 -2.37 7.18 -10.91
N ALA A 54 -1.48 7.08 -9.94
CA ALA A 54 -0.66 5.92 -9.67
C ALA A 54 -1.02 5.43 -8.26
N ALA A 55 -1.82 4.38 -8.16
CA ALA A 55 -2.37 3.92 -6.88
C ALA A 55 -1.41 2.99 -6.13
N ALA A 56 -0.84 2.02 -6.84
CA ALA A 56 0.10 1.06 -6.27
C ALA A 56 1.04 0.52 -7.35
N VAL A 57 2.22 0.05 -6.93
CA VAL A 57 3.22 -0.58 -7.79
C VAL A 57 3.77 -1.84 -7.13
N ARG A 58 3.95 -2.92 -7.89
CA ARG A 58 4.58 -4.17 -7.43
C ARG A 58 5.52 -4.74 -8.48
N PRO A 59 6.61 -5.42 -8.09
CA PRO A 59 7.53 -6.04 -9.04
C PRO A 59 6.85 -7.20 -9.78
N ARG A 60 7.26 -7.40 -11.03
CA ARG A 60 6.88 -8.57 -11.84
C ARG A 60 7.95 -9.64 -11.81
N ARG A 61 7.56 -10.92 -11.82
CA ARG A 61 8.47 -12.07 -11.82
C ARG A 61 9.40 -12.07 -13.05
N ASP A 62 8.89 -11.62 -14.19
CA ASP A 62 9.61 -11.54 -15.46
C ASP A 62 10.31 -10.18 -15.70
N GLY A 63 10.31 -9.30 -14.69
CA GLY A 63 10.92 -7.98 -14.74
C GLY A 63 9.96 -6.85 -15.11
N GLY A 64 10.35 -5.63 -14.77
CA GLY A 64 9.46 -4.48 -14.77
C GLY A 64 8.52 -4.48 -13.56
N ALA A 65 7.32 -3.93 -13.73
CA ALA A 65 6.36 -3.72 -12.64
C ALA A 65 4.91 -3.83 -13.12
N VAL A 66 4.01 -4.18 -12.21
CA VAL A 66 2.57 -3.99 -12.37
C VAL A 66 2.17 -2.74 -11.60
N LEU A 67 1.29 -1.94 -12.20
CA LEU A 67 0.79 -0.70 -11.61
C LEU A 67 -0.73 -0.73 -11.58
N ALA A 68 -1.31 -0.27 -10.48
CA ALA A 68 -2.69 0.19 -10.46
C ALA A 68 -2.70 1.65 -10.89
N VAL A 69 -3.44 1.95 -11.95
CA VAL A 69 -3.68 3.31 -12.45
C VAL A 69 -5.14 3.67 -12.22
N GLU A 70 -5.52 4.93 -12.47
CA GLU A 70 -6.83 5.49 -12.08
C GLU A 70 -8.02 4.53 -12.24
N ARG A 71 -8.20 3.93 -13.42
CA ARG A 71 -9.38 3.09 -13.73
C ARG A 71 -9.01 1.67 -14.14
N GLY A 72 -7.85 1.17 -13.71
CA GLY A 72 -7.41 -0.18 -14.08
C GLY A 72 -5.95 -0.42 -13.79
N PHE A 73 -5.27 -1.11 -14.71
CA PHE A 73 -3.91 -1.57 -14.49
C PHE A 73 -3.01 -1.26 -15.69
N ALA A 74 -1.71 -1.18 -15.43
CA ALA A 74 -0.68 -1.05 -16.44
C ALA A 74 0.51 -1.97 -16.13
N LEU A 75 1.22 -2.38 -17.18
CA LEU A 75 2.42 -3.19 -17.09
C LEU A 75 3.63 -2.37 -17.57
N GLU A 76 4.61 -2.21 -16.70
CA GLU A 76 5.97 -1.83 -17.06
C GLU A 76 6.72 -3.10 -17.48
N HIS A 77 7.31 -3.08 -18.68
CA HIS A 77 8.14 -4.14 -19.22
C HIS A 77 9.63 -3.94 -18.83
N PRO A 78 10.48 -4.96 -18.97
CA PRO A 78 11.90 -4.86 -18.59
C PRO A 78 12.69 -3.77 -19.32
N ASP A 79 12.28 -3.39 -20.53
CA ASP A 79 12.86 -2.28 -21.31
C ASP A 79 12.37 -0.90 -20.85
N GLY A 80 11.48 -0.88 -19.85
CA GLY A 80 10.83 0.31 -19.33
C GLY A 80 9.59 0.73 -20.14
N THR A 81 9.16 0.02 -21.18
CA THR A 81 7.93 0.37 -21.89
C THR A 81 6.71 0.17 -20.99
N LEU A 82 5.74 1.09 -21.03
CA LEU A 82 4.47 0.96 -20.31
C LEU A 82 3.35 0.56 -21.26
N THR A 83 2.54 -0.42 -20.86
CA THR A 83 1.33 -0.84 -21.56
C THR A 83 0.15 -0.76 -20.59
N ALA A 84 -0.78 0.17 -20.84
CA ALA A 84 -2.05 0.20 -20.13
C ALA A 84 -2.93 -0.97 -20.59
N LEU A 85 -3.59 -1.63 -19.65
CA LEU A 85 -4.65 -2.59 -19.94
C LEU A 85 -5.98 -1.86 -20.15
N ASP A 86 -6.99 -2.59 -20.63
CA ASP A 86 -8.34 -2.03 -20.76
C ASP A 86 -8.84 -1.54 -19.38
N PRO A 87 -9.52 -0.38 -19.35
CA PRO A 87 -10.06 0.13 -18.10
C PRO A 87 -11.10 -0.83 -17.54
N VAL A 88 -11.04 -1.05 -16.23
CA VAL A 88 -11.97 -1.92 -15.49
C VAL A 88 -13.34 -1.27 -15.38
N TRP A 89 -13.40 0.06 -15.38
CA TRP A 89 -14.63 0.85 -15.40
C TRP A 89 -14.44 2.17 -16.16
N THR A 90 -15.56 2.81 -16.52
CA THR A 90 -15.57 4.12 -17.19
C THR A 90 -15.97 5.28 -16.28
N ASP A 91 -16.54 4.99 -15.11
CA ASP A 91 -16.96 6.00 -14.12
C ASP A 91 -15.76 6.84 -13.67
N ASP A 92 -15.80 8.14 -13.92
CA ASP A 92 -14.73 9.09 -13.59
C ASP A 92 -14.74 9.55 -12.14
N ARG A 93 -15.76 9.14 -11.38
CA ARG A 93 -15.86 9.41 -9.94
C ARG A 93 -15.12 8.38 -9.09
N ILE A 94 -14.66 7.28 -9.69
CA ILE A 94 -14.01 6.16 -9.01
C ILE A 94 -12.56 6.02 -9.47
N ARG A 95 -11.65 5.84 -8.51
CA ARG A 95 -10.24 5.53 -8.77
C ARG A 95 -9.77 4.29 -8.01
N MET A 96 -8.71 3.65 -8.50
CA MET A 96 -7.89 2.74 -7.69
C MET A 96 -7.27 3.50 -6.50
N ASN A 97 -7.00 2.79 -5.40
CA ASN A 97 -6.43 3.35 -4.18
C ASN A 97 -5.21 2.56 -3.69
N GLU A 98 -5.38 1.37 -3.12
CA GLU A 98 -4.27 0.58 -2.59
C GLU A 98 -4.34 -0.89 -3.02
N GLY A 99 -3.18 -1.53 -3.14
CA GLY A 99 -3.07 -2.90 -3.63
C GLY A 99 -1.74 -3.59 -3.37
N GLY A 100 -1.75 -4.91 -3.50
CA GLY A 100 -0.62 -5.80 -3.25
C GLY A 100 -0.73 -7.11 -4.03
N CYS A 101 0.32 -7.93 -4.01
CA CYS A 101 0.32 -9.23 -4.67
C CYS A 101 0.02 -10.35 -3.67
N ASP A 102 -0.87 -11.27 -4.06
CA ASP A 102 -1.16 -12.45 -3.26
C ASP A 102 -0.04 -13.52 -3.38
N PRO A 103 -0.08 -14.59 -2.56
CA PRO A 103 0.90 -15.68 -2.63
C PRO A 103 0.99 -16.39 -3.99
N ASP A 104 -0.08 -16.36 -4.79
CA ASP A 104 -0.13 -16.98 -6.11
C ASP A 104 0.41 -16.06 -7.22
N GLY A 105 0.75 -14.81 -6.88
CA GLY A 105 1.26 -13.80 -7.79
C GLY A 105 0.18 -13.14 -8.63
N ARG A 106 -1.04 -13.00 -8.10
CA ARG A 106 -2.08 -12.15 -8.66
C ARG A 106 -1.99 -10.77 -8.02
N PHE A 107 -2.31 -9.72 -8.77
CA PHE A 107 -2.26 -8.35 -8.25
C PHE A 107 -3.65 -7.88 -7.85
N TRP A 108 -3.81 -7.50 -6.60
CA TRP A 108 -5.06 -7.02 -6.03
C TRP A 108 -4.98 -5.52 -5.84
N CYS A 109 -6.05 -4.80 -6.15
CA CYS A 109 -6.15 -3.38 -5.87
C CYS A 109 -7.61 -2.99 -5.64
N GLY A 110 -7.84 -2.27 -4.55
CA GLY A 110 -9.15 -1.74 -4.22
C GLY A 110 -9.37 -0.36 -4.80
N SER A 111 -10.63 -0.04 -5.06
CA SER A 111 -11.05 1.28 -5.51
C SER A 111 -11.54 2.17 -4.36
N MET A 112 -11.85 3.41 -4.69
CA MET A 112 -12.66 4.33 -3.90
C MET A 112 -13.34 5.36 -4.80
N ALA A 113 -14.48 5.89 -4.36
CA ALA A 113 -15.02 7.10 -4.96
C ALA A 113 -14.23 8.32 -4.45
N TYR A 114 -13.98 9.31 -5.32
CA TYR A 114 -13.30 10.55 -4.93
C TYR A 114 -14.02 11.31 -3.81
N ASP A 115 -15.35 11.24 -3.78
CA ASP A 115 -16.19 11.83 -2.73
C ASP A 115 -16.38 10.92 -1.51
N GLN A 116 -15.71 9.77 -1.47
CA GLN A 116 -15.80 8.76 -0.41
C GLN A 116 -17.23 8.25 -0.18
N THR A 117 -18.07 8.20 -1.23
CA THR A 117 -19.43 7.65 -1.13
C THR A 117 -19.41 6.24 -0.52
N PRO A 118 -20.15 6.01 0.59
CA PRO A 118 -20.21 4.69 1.23
C PRO A 118 -20.68 3.59 0.28
N GLY A 119 -19.94 2.49 0.23
CA GLY A 119 -20.26 1.32 -0.59
C GLY A 119 -19.99 1.47 -2.09
N ALA A 120 -19.43 2.59 -2.55
CA ALA A 120 -19.12 2.81 -3.97
C ALA A 120 -17.82 2.12 -4.43
N ALA A 121 -17.03 1.57 -3.52
CA ALA A 121 -15.77 0.92 -3.81
C ALA A 121 -15.89 -0.60 -3.89
N ALA A 122 -14.91 -1.21 -4.55
CA ALA A 122 -14.77 -2.66 -4.66
C ALA A 122 -13.29 -3.07 -4.68
N MET A 123 -13.03 -4.33 -4.35
CA MET A 123 -11.72 -4.96 -4.49
C MET A 123 -11.62 -5.67 -5.84
N TYR A 124 -10.56 -5.41 -6.60
CA TYR A 124 -10.30 -6.03 -7.89
C TYR A 124 -9.03 -6.88 -7.85
N ARG A 125 -9.01 -7.90 -8.69
CA ARG A 125 -7.87 -8.81 -8.88
C ARG A 125 -7.52 -8.92 -10.35
N LEU A 126 -6.28 -8.62 -10.67
CA LEU A 126 -5.62 -8.91 -11.95
C LEU A 126 -4.90 -10.26 -11.85
N ASP A 127 -5.35 -11.22 -12.66
CA ASP A 127 -4.75 -12.53 -12.79
C ASP A 127 -3.53 -12.50 -13.74
N PRO A 128 -2.58 -13.46 -13.65
CA PRO A 128 -1.38 -13.51 -14.50
C PRO A 128 -1.64 -13.62 -16.01
N ASP A 129 -2.86 -14.01 -16.40
CA ASP A 129 -3.29 -14.05 -17.80
C ASP A 129 -3.80 -12.69 -18.32
N GLY A 130 -3.78 -11.65 -17.47
CA GLY A 130 -4.28 -10.31 -17.78
C GLY A 130 -5.77 -10.13 -17.52
N SER A 131 -6.50 -11.18 -17.09
CA SER A 131 -7.92 -11.05 -16.77
C SER A 131 -8.13 -10.32 -15.44
N VAL A 132 -9.13 -9.44 -15.41
CA VAL A 132 -9.50 -8.69 -14.21
C VAL A 132 -10.85 -9.16 -13.70
N ARG A 133 -10.97 -9.34 -12.39
CA ARG A 133 -12.22 -9.72 -11.71
C ARG A 133 -12.46 -8.84 -10.51
N MET A 134 -13.73 -8.50 -10.26
CA MET A 134 -14.15 -7.96 -8.98
C MET A 134 -14.24 -9.10 -7.96
N ALA A 135 -13.55 -8.99 -6.85
CA ALA A 135 -13.51 -10.01 -5.81
C ALA A 135 -14.61 -9.83 -4.76
N PHE A 136 -14.83 -8.60 -4.29
CA PHE A 136 -15.93 -8.21 -3.42
C PHE A 136 -16.20 -6.71 -3.53
N ASP A 137 -17.41 -6.29 -3.19
CA ASP A 137 -17.89 -4.91 -3.22
C ASP A 137 -18.37 -4.44 -1.84
N GLY A 138 -19.07 -3.30 -1.78
CA GLY A 138 -19.62 -2.75 -0.54
C GLY A 138 -18.55 -2.10 0.35
N VAL A 139 -17.43 -1.69 -0.25
CA VAL A 139 -16.32 -0.99 0.40
C VAL A 139 -16.52 0.53 0.27
N THR A 140 -15.93 1.34 1.14
CA THR A 140 -15.95 2.81 1.02
C THR A 140 -14.61 3.38 0.57
N VAL A 141 -13.54 3.15 1.34
CA VAL A 141 -12.17 3.57 1.01
C VAL A 141 -11.28 2.34 1.19
N SER A 142 -11.05 1.62 0.08
CA SER A 142 -10.23 0.41 0.14
C SER A 142 -8.77 0.78 0.34
N ASN A 143 -8.18 0.33 1.44
CA ASN A 143 -6.79 0.60 1.77
C ASN A 143 -6.05 -0.72 2.03
N GLY A 144 -5.20 -0.75 3.06
CA GLY A 144 -4.25 -1.79 3.40
C GLY A 144 -4.70 -3.21 3.05
N LEU A 145 -3.82 -3.94 2.34
CA LEU A 145 -3.99 -5.36 2.02
C LEU A 145 -2.64 -6.08 2.03
N GLU A 146 -2.50 -7.09 2.89
CA GLU A 146 -1.30 -7.95 2.94
C GLU A 146 -1.64 -9.34 3.49
N TRP A 147 -0.81 -10.33 3.18
CA TRP A 147 -1.04 -11.72 3.62
C TRP A 147 -0.05 -12.15 4.70
N SER A 148 -0.51 -13.05 5.57
CA SER A 148 0.31 -13.71 6.59
C SER A 148 1.58 -14.35 6.00
N PRO A 149 2.62 -14.63 6.82
CA PRO A 149 3.87 -15.21 6.31
C PRO A 149 3.69 -16.52 5.55
N ASP A 150 2.76 -17.37 5.99
CA ASP A 150 2.41 -18.64 5.35
C ASP A 150 1.42 -18.47 4.17
N GLY A 151 0.89 -17.27 3.96
CA GLY A 151 -0.07 -16.93 2.92
C GLY A 151 -1.49 -17.41 3.16
N SER A 152 -1.80 -18.03 4.30
CA SER A 152 -3.12 -18.61 4.57
C SER A 152 -4.18 -17.59 5.01
N LEU A 153 -3.75 -16.41 5.46
CA LEU A 153 -4.61 -15.31 5.87
C LEU A 153 -4.31 -14.04 5.07
N ALA A 154 -5.33 -13.20 4.89
CA ALA A 154 -5.17 -11.84 4.37
C ALA A 154 -5.77 -10.83 5.34
N TYR A 155 -5.02 -9.77 5.63
CA TYR A 155 -5.44 -8.64 6.45
C TYR A 155 -5.82 -7.48 5.55
N TYR A 156 -6.94 -6.83 5.87
CA TYR A 156 -7.52 -5.79 5.03
C TYR A 156 -8.21 -4.71 5.86
N ASN A 157 -8.08 -3.45 5.47
CA ASN A 157 -8.90 -2.37 6.04
C ASN A 157 -9.67 -1.55 4.99
N ASP A 158 -10.92 -1.27 5.34
CA ASP A 158 -11.75 -0.24 4.72
C ASP A 158 -11.80 0.94 5.69
N THR A 159 -11.19 2.06 5.33
CA THR A 159 -10.81 3.12 6.29
C THR A 159 -11.94 3.57 7.23
N PRO A 160 -13.17 3.87 6.76
CA PRO A 160 -14.24 4.35 7.63
C PRO A 160 -14.77 3.31 8.62
N THR A 161 -14.33 2.05 8.52
CA THR A 161 -14.71 1.00 9.47
C THR A 161 -13.87 1.03 10.76
N HIS A 162 -12.77 1.80 10.79
CA HIS A 162 -11.82 1.88 11.92
C HIS A 162 -11.34 0.50 12.43
N ARG A 163 -11.23 -0.48 11.53
CA ARG A 163 -10.76 -1.81 11.87
C ARG A 163 -9.98 -2.46 10.74
N VAL A 164 -9.13 -3.40 11.11
CA VAL A 164 -8.58 -4.40 10.19
C VAL A 164 -9.44 -5.65 10.30
N ASP A 165 -9.88 -6.16 9.16
CA ASP A 165 -10.50 -7.47 9.01
C ASP A 165 -9.45 -8.50 8.57
N VAL A 166 -9.71 -9.78 8.88
CA VAL A 166 -8.94 -10.92 8.39
C VAL A 166 -9.84 -11.85 7.59
N PHE A 167 -9.26 -12.42 6.54
CA PHE A 167 -9.87 -13.43 5.66
C PHE A 167 -9.04 -14.71 5.71
N ASP A 168 -9.71 -15.84 5.51
CA ASP A 168 -9.01 -17.06 5.08
C ASP A 168 -8.71 -16.93 3.59
N TYR A 169 -7.50 -17.27 3.18
CA TYR A 169 -7.06 -17.23 1.78
C TYR A 169 -6.70 -18.64 1.28
N ASP A 170 -7.27 -18.98 0.12
CA ASP A 170 -6.88 -20.15 -0.66
C ASP A 170 -6.79 -19.78 -2.15
N ARG A 171 -5.93 -20.47 -2.90
CA ARG A 171 -5.71 -20.20 -4.32
C ARG A 171 -7.00 -20.30 -5.15
N ASP A 172 -7.84 -21.30 -4.87
CA ASP A 172 -9.02 -21.62 -5.66
C ASP A 172 -10.23 -20.81 -5.19
N ALA A 173 -10.43 -20.72 -3.86
CA ALA A 173 -11.54 -20.00 -3.28
C ALA A 173 -11.34 -18.47 -3.22
N GLY A 174 -10.09 -17.99 -3.22
CA GLY A 174 -9.75 -16.60 -2.97
C GLY A 174 -9.94 -16.22 -1.51
N LEU A 175 -10.42 -15.00 -1.27
CA LEU A 175 -10.67 -14.47 0.08
C LEU A 175 -12.04 -14.92 0.59
N THR A 176 -12.06 -15.57 1.74
CA THR A 176 -13.28 -16.11 2.37
C THR A 176 -13.30 -15.83 3.88
N ALA A 177 -14.43 -16.14 4.54
CA ALA A 177 -14.56 -16.07 6.01
C ALA A 177 -14.11 -14.74 6.65
N ARG A 178 -14.46 -13.61 6.02
CA ARG A 178 -14.19 -12.25 6.53
C ARG A 178 -14.68 -12.10 7.97
N ARG A 179 -13.80 -11.66 8.86
CA ARG A 179 -14.10 -11.41 10.27
C ARG A 179 -13.22 -10.27 10.81
N PRO A 180 -13.68 -9.52 11.84
CA PRO A 180 -12.83 -8.54 12.50
C PRO A 180 -11.57 -9.18 13.07
N PHE A 181 -10.42 -8.53 12.86
CA PHE A 181 -9.16 -8.85 13.52
C PHE A 181 -8.91 -7.89 14.68
N VAL A 182 -8.81 -6.59 14.40
CA VAL A 182 -8.63 -5.55 15.41
C VAL A 182 -9.46 -4.32 15.10
N THR A 183 -10.07 -3.72 16.12
CA THR A 183 -10.63 -2.36 16.05
C THR A 183 -9.58 -1.39 16.57
N LEU A 184 -9.30 -0.36 15.78
CA LEU A 184 -8.28 0.63 16.12
C LEU A 184 -8.82 1.62 17.18
N PRO A 185 -7.93 2.21 18.00
CA PRO A 185 -8.29 3.37 18.82
C PRO A 185 -8.72 4.57 17.96
N ASP A 186 -9.36 5.54 18.59
CA ASP A 186 -9.79 6.79 17.95
C ASP A 186 -8.65 7.83 17.97
N ASP A 187 -7.52 7.47 17.38
CA ASP A 187 -6.30 8.28 17.30
C ASP A 187 -5.75 8.37 15.86
N GLY A 188 -6.57 8.01 14.87
CA GLY A 188 -6.25 8.05 13.46
C GLY A 188 -7.11 7.10 12.65
N ASN A 189 -6.97 7.17 11.33
CA ASN A 189 -7.71 6.31 10.41
C ASN A 189 -6.78 5.23 9.84
N PRO A 190 -7.20 3.94 9.80
CA PRO A 190 -6.37 2.91 9.19
C PRO A 190 -6.21 3.17 7.70
N ASP A 191 -4.97 3.18 7.25
CA ASP A 191 -4.59 3.45 5.87
C ASP A 191 -3.82 2.24 5.31
N GLY A 192 -2.62 2.37 4.75
CA GLY A 192 -1.82 1.25 4.29
C GLY A 192 -1.24 0.38 5.41
N LEU A 193 -1.10 -0.92 5.13
CA LEU A 193 -0.58 -1.91 6.09
C LEU A 193 0.50 -2.82 5.49
N THR A 194 1.29 -3.45 6.37
CA THR A 194 2.22 -4.53 6.01
C THR A 194 2.29 -5.58 7.11
N VAL A 195 2.87 -6.76 6.81
CA VAL A 195 3.01 -7.88 7.76
C VAL A 195 4.48 -8.23 7.92
N ASP A 196 4.93 -8.35 9.16
CA ASP A 196 6.30 -8.77 9.48
C ASP A 196 6.46 -10.30 9.50
N ALA A 197 7.72 -10.77 9.58
CA ALA A 197 8.06 -12.19 9.55
C ALA A 197 7.54 -12.98 10.76
N ASP A 198 7.20 -12.31 11.86
CA ASP A 198 6.60 -12.92 13.06
C ASP A 198 5.05 -12.96 12.96
N GLY A 199 4.48 -12.43 11.87
CA GLY A 199 3.05 -12.36 11.64
C GLY A 199 2.36 -11.13 12.26
N GLY A 200 3.13 -10.14 12.71
CA GLY A 200 2.59 -8.87 13.21
C GLY A 200 2.11 -7.98 12.09
N VAL A 201 0.95 -7.34 12.28
CA VAL A 201 0.30 -6.45 11.30
C VAL A 201 0.61 -4.99 11.66
N TRP A 202 1.32 -4.30 10.78
CA TRP A 202 1.68 -2.89 10.92
C TRP A 202 0.71 -2.03 10.11
N VAL A 203 0.05 -1.07 10.75
CA VAL A 203 -1.00 -0.22 10.14
C VAL A 203 -0.60 1.24 10.29
N ALA A 204 -0.49 1.94 9.16
CA ALA A 204 -0.32 3.39 9.13
C ALA A 204 -1.62 4.10 9.53
N LEU A 205 -1.50 5.20 10.29
CA LEU A 205 -2.64 5.95 10.80
C LEU A 205 -2.72 7.34 10.19
N TYR A 206 -3.61 7.52 9.22
CA TYR A 206 -3.87 8.81 8.61
C TYR A 206 -4.56 9.76 9.61
N GLY A 207 -3.91 10.90 9.86
CA GLY A 207 -4.30 11.85 10.90
C GLY A 207 -3.80 11.51 12.31
N GLY A 208 -3.11 10.37 12.48
CA GLY A 208 -2.66 9.88 13.79
C GLY A 208 -1.18 10.05 14.08
N GLY A 209 -0.35 10.31 13.07
CA GLY A 209 1.10 10.49 13.28
C GLY A 209 1.81 9.25 13.80
N ALA A 210 1.31 8.06 13.48
CA ALA A 210 1.88 6.82 13.96
C ALA A 210 1.69 5.63 12.99
N VAL A 211 2.50 4.60 13.22
CA VAL A 211 2.25 3.24 12.73
C VAL A 211 2.08 2.33 13.95
N HIS A 212 0.97 1.58 14.00
CA HIS A 212 0.68 0.62 15.06
C HIS A 212 1.01 -0.80 14.61
N ARG A 213 1.60 -1.60 15.49
CA ARG A 213 1.78 -3.04 15.29
C ARG A 213 0.83 -3.83 16.17
N TYR A 214 0.08 -4.74 15.56
CA TYR A 214 -0.74 -5.71 16.26
C TYR A 214 -0.11 -7.11 16.11
N ASP A 215 0.07 -7.83 17.22
CA ASP A 215 0.52 -9.23 17.19
C ASP A 215 -0.54 -10.16 16.58
N SER A 216 -0.24 -11.45 16.44
CA SER A 216 -1.18 -12.44 15.85
C SER A 216 -2.49 -12.60 16.62
N ASP A 217 -2.54 -12.18 17.89
CA ASP A 217 -3.74 -12.20 18.73
C ASP A 217 -4.50 -10.86 18.66
N GLY A 218 -4.03 -9.90 17.84
CA GLY A 218 -4.61 -8.58 17.67
C GLY A 218 -4.28 -7.60 18.80
N ARG A 219 -3.24 -7.86 19.60
CA ARG A 219 -2.82 -6.97 20.68
C ARG A 219 -1.85 -5.93 20.13
N LEU A 220 -2.12 -4.66 20.40
CA LEU A 220 -1.18 -3.57 20.13
C LEU A 220 0.09 -3.76 20.98
N ASP A 221 1.23 -3.99 20.35
CA ASP A 221 2.48 -4.27 21.05
C ASP A 221 3.69 -3.41 20.62
N ALA A 222 3.56 -2.65 19.52
CA ALA A 222 4.52 -1.61 19.18
C ALA A 222 3.86 -0.39 18.52
N VAL A 223 4.48 0.79 18.74
CA VAL A 223 4.09 2.06 18.13
C VAL A 223 5.34 2.78 17.60
N ILE A 224 5.31 3.13 16.31
CA ILE A 224 6.27 4.02 15.67
C ILE A 224 5.64 5.40 15.55
N GLU A 225 6.23 6.39 16.21
CA GLU A 225 5.82 7.79 16.13
C GLU A 225 6.44 8.44 14.90
N ILE A 226 5.61 9.12 14.10
CA ILE A 226 5.99 9.85 12.91
C ILE A 226 5.73 11.34 13.18
N PRO A 227 6.69 12.25 12.93
CA PRO A 227 6.55 13.67 13.27
C PRO A 227 5.68 14.46 12.27
N THR A 228 4.66 13.83 11.70
CA THR A 228 3.64 14.44 10.83
C THR A 228 2.34 13.63 10.92
N GLY A 229 1.18 14.28 10.86
CA GLY A 229 -0.10 13.63 11.13
C GLY A 229 -0.59 12.68 10.03
N GLN A 230 -0.33 12.99 8.77
CA GLN A 230 -0.93 12.28 7.63
C GLN A 230 -0.06 11.11 7.16
N VAL A 231 0.06 10.08 8.02
CA VAL A 231 0.79 8.84 7.74
C VAL A 231 -0.06 7.93 6.87
N THR A 232 0.44 7.55 5.70
CA THR A 232 -0.37 6.89 4.68
C THR A 232 -0.12 5.40 4.56
N ALA A 233 1.13 4.95 4.49
CA ALA A 233 1.42 3.53 4.30
C ALA A 233 2.82 3.18 4.81
N CYS A 234 3.10 1.88 4.95
CA CYS A 234 4.41 1.41 5.39
C CYS A 234 4.84 0.09 4.73
N THR A 235 6.15 -0.14 4.66
CA THR A 235 6.72 -1.38 4.12
C THR A 235 8.08 -1.65 4.76
N PHE A 236 8.44 -2.92 4.92
CA PHE A 236 9.79 -3.28 5.31
C PHE A 236 10.74 -3.27 4.12
N GLY A 237 11.97 -2.82 4.36
CA GLY A 237 13.03 -2.74 3.37
C GLY A 237 14.43 -2.74 4.00
N GLY A 238 15.42 -2.35 3.21
CA GLY A 238 16.83 -2.56 3.54
C GLY A 238 17.30 -3.97 3.12
N ALA A 239 18.62 -4.18 3.11
CA ALA A 239 19.21 -5.46 2.70
C ALA A 239 18.75 -6.64 3.59
N GLU A 240 18.50 -6.37 4.87
CA GLU A 240 18.06 -7.35 5.87
C GLU A 240 16.55 -7.33 6.14
N LEU A 241 15.80 -6.49 5.41
CA LEU A 241 14.36 -6.24 5.61
C LEU A 241 14.02 -5.80 7.04
N ASP A 242 14.92 -5.09 7.72
CA ASP A 242 14.81 -4.65 9.12
C ASP A 242 14.45 -3.16 9.28
N GLN A 243 14.24 -2.45 8.17
CA GLN A 243 13.88 -1.03 8.14
C GLN A 243 12.43 -0.87 7.72
N LEU A 244 11.59 -0.29 8.58
CA LEU A 244 10.22 0.07 8.22
C LEU A 244 10.22 1.46 7.58
N PHE A 245 9.96 1.53 6.28
CA PHE A 245 9.75 2.77 5.54
C PHE A 245 8.29 3.20 5.62
N VAL A 246 8.05 4.50 5.75
CA VAL A 246 6.72 5.07 5.98
C VAL A 246 6.50 6.27 5.07
N THR A 247 5.43 6.25 4.28
CA THR A 247 4.99 7.36 3.43
C THR A 247 4.01 8.26 4.18
N THR A 248 3.93 9.51 3.74
CA THR A 248 3.04 10.52 4.32
C THR A 248 2.44 11.38 3.22
N SER A 249 1.40 12.14 3.54
CA SER A 249 0.68 12.99 2.60
C SER A 249 0.59 14.45 3.07
N ARG A 250 0.47 15.37 2.12
CA ARG A 250 0.10 16.79 2.28
C ARG A 250 -1.32 17.09 1.82
N GLN A 251 -2.06 16.08 1.41
CA GLN A 251 -3.43 16.26 0.90
C GLN A 251 -4.27 16.94 1.96
N GLY A 252 -5.04 17.96 1.58
CA GLY A 252 -5.92 18.68 2.51
C GLY A 252 -5.22 19.63 3.50
N LEU A 253 -3.89 19.73 3.48
CA LEU A 253 -3.14 20.67 4.32
C LEU A 253 -2.81 21.96 3.56
N GLU A 254 -2.78 23.06 4.30
CA GLU A 254 -2.22 24.31 3.78
C GLU A 254 -0.68 24.23 3.68
N PRO A 255 -0.02 24.99 2.79
CA PRO A 255 1.41 24.83 2.49
C PRO A 255 2.37 24.85 3.70
N ASP A 256 2.06 25.61 4.74
CA ASP A 256 2.92 25.79 5.93
C ASP A 256 2.39 25.09 7.19
N GLU A 257 1.29 24.33 7.08
CA GLU A 257 0.63 23.69 8.22
C GLU A 257 1.45 22.55 8.83
N ASP A 258 2.00 21.70 7.96
CA ASP A 258 2.91 20.61 8.34
C ASP A 258 4.10 20.58 7.36
N PRO A 259 5.27 21.10 7.76
CA PRO A 259 6.46 21.13 6.91
C PRO A 259 7.06 19.75 6.61
N LEU A 260 6.64 18.70 7.30
CA LEU A 260 7.16 17.34 7.18
C LEU A 260 6.21 16.40 6.43
N ALA A 261 4.94 16.78 6.29
CA ALA A 261 3.97 16.09 5.46
C ALA A 261 4.49 15.91 4.02
N GLY A 262 4.33 14.71 3.45
CA GLY A 262 4.83 14.36 2.11
C GLY A 262 6.28 13.86 2.06
N SER A 263 6.95 13.78 3.21
CA SER A 263 8.25 13.13 3.38
C SER A 263 8.15 11.61 3.48
N LEU A 264 9.27 10.95 3.17
CA LEU A 264 9.52 9.56 3.51
C LEU A 264 10.23 9.46 4.87
N PHE A 265 9.79 8.53 5.71
CA PHE A 265 10.39 8.23 7.02
C PHE A 265 10.87 6.78 7.09
N ARG A 266 11.72 6.51 8.09
CA ARG A 266 12.25 5.17 8.36
C ARG A 266 12.41 4.92 9.87
N ALA A 267 12.07 3.72 10.33
CA ALA A 267 12.40 3.22 11.66
C ALA A 267 13.04 1.83 11.61
N VAL A 268 13.73 1.41 12.68
CA VAL A 268 14.28 0.05 12.86
C VAL A 268 13.58 -0.59 14.06
N PRO A 269 12.46 -1.29 13.86
CA PRO A 269 11.60 -1.73 14.96
C PRO A 269 12.13 -2.95 15.74
N GLY A 270 13.19 -3.60 15.28
CA GLY A 270 13.76 -4.80 15.91
C GLY A 270 13.15 -6.13 15.44
N VAL A 271 12.22 -6.09 14.49
CA VAL A 271 11.71 -7.23 13.71
C VAL A 271 12.03 -7.05 12.23
N ARG A 272 11.90 -8.13 11.45
CA ARG A 272 12.13 -8.12 10.00
C ARG A 272 10.82 -8.31 9.25
N GLY A 273 10.71 -7.69 8.09
CA GLY A 273 9.66 -7.97 7.13
C GLY A 273 9.93 -9.21 6.28
N LEU A 274 9.12 -9.33 5.24
CA LEU A 274 9.18 -10.41 4.26
C LEU A 274 9.56 -9.84 2.89
N PRO A 275 10.21 -10.63 2.00
CA PRO A 275 10.34 -10.24 0.61
C PRO A 275 8.96 -9.96 0.00
N VAL A 276 8.84 -8.85 -0.73
CA VAL A 276 7.57 -8.50 -1.38
C VAL A 276 7.14 -9.61 -2.35
N ARG A 277 5.85 -9.92 -2.35
CA ARG A 277 5.25 -10.82 -3.33
C ARG A 277 5.21 -10.15 -4.70
N GLU A 278 5.45 -10.95 -5.73
CA GLU A 278 5.61 -10.47 -7.10
C GLU A 278 4.43 -10.91 -7.97
N PHE A 279 3.99 -10.02 -8.87
CA PHE A 279 3.00 -10.36 -9.88
C PHE A 279 3.58 -11.36 -10.88
N ALA A 280 2.82 -12.40 -11.21
CA ALA A 280 3.26 -13.54 -11.99
C ALA A 280 2.99 -13.43 -13.50
N GLY A 281 2.35 -12.35 -13.96
CA GLY A 281 2.12 -12.05 -15.38
C GLY A 281 2.68 -10.71 -15.81
#